data_AF-A0A1B6IMP4-F1
#
_entry.id   AF-A0A1B6IMP4-F1
#
_cell.length_a   1.000
_cell.length_b   1.000
_cell.length_c   1.000
_cell.angle_alpha   90.00
_cell.angle_beta   90.00
_cell.angle_gamma   90.00
#
_symmetry.space_group_name_H-M   'P 1'
#
loop_
_entity.id
_entity.type
_entity.pdbx_description
1 polymer ?
#
loop_
_entity_poly.entity_id
_entity_poly.type
_entity_poly.pdbx_seq_one_letter_code
_entity_poly.pdbx_strand_id
1 'polypeptide(L)'
;EVWYKAALDAKPDHVPAHITYGKHLARNKTRIPEAEQWFIKAQKLAPSDPSVYQQYGQMLSVQARHEEAAQQYMHAAQLAPQNYELVLGAATALRQASRYSLAET
;
A
#
# COMPACT_ATOMS: atom_id res chain seq x y z
N GLU A 1 4.86 9.86 16.66
CA GLU A 1 5.74 8.65 16.61
C GLU A 1 5.73 7.86 17.92
N VAL A 2 5.84 8.48 19.09
CA VAL A 2 5.81 7.80 20.41
C VAL A 2 4.60 6.88 20.58
N TRP A 3 3.39 7.36 20.27
CA TRP A 3 2.17 6.54 20.38
C TRP A 3 2.09 5.39 19.38
N TYR A 4 2.69 5.53 18.19
CA TYR A 4 2.76 4.43 17.21
C TYR A 4 3.69 3.33 17.70
N LYS A 5 4.86 3.71 18.24
CA LYS A 5 5.80 2.77 18.83
C LYS A 5 5.19 2.07 20.03
N ALA A 6 4.58 2.80 20.96
CA ALA A 6 3.86 2.21 22.10
C ALA A 6 2.74 1.25 21.68
N ALA A 7 1.99 1.57 20.61
CA ALA A 7 0.96 0.68 20.09
C ALA A 7 1.56 -0.62 19.51
N LEU A 8 2.69 -0.52 18.82
CA LEU A 8 3.41 -1.65 18.25
C LEU A 8 4.14 -2.48 19.31
N ASP A 9 4.61 -1.85 20.40
CA ASP A 9 5.19 -2.54 21.55
C ASP A 9 4.10 -3.32 22.30
N ALA A 10 2.90 -2.75 22.42
CA ALA A 10 1.77 -3.41 23.05
C ALA A 10 1.17 -4.55 22.21
N LYS A 11 1.13 -4.38 20.87
CA LYS A 11 0.65 -5.40 19.91
C LYS A 11 1.51 -5.40 18.63
N PRO A 12 2.59 -6.19 18.60
CA PRO A 12 3.53 -6.24 17.47
C PRO A 12 2.95 -6.82 16.18
N ASP A 13 1.82 -7.50 16.26
CA ASP A 13 1.10 -8.14 15.15
C ASP A 13 -0.09 -7.33 14.66
N HIS A 14 -0.33 -6.13 15.22
CA HIS A 14 -1.46 -5.30 14.84
C HIS A 14 -1.25 -4.65 13.46
N VAL A 15 -1.76 -5.30 12.42
CA VAL A 15 -1.63 -4.89 11.01
C VAL A 15 -2.08 -3.45 10.76
N PRO A 16 -3.25 -2.98 11.26
CA PRO A 16 -3.67 -1.60 11.06
C PRO A 16 -2.69 -0.56 11.64
N ALA A 17 -2.00 -0.87 12.75
CA ALA A 17 -1.00 0.04 13.31
C ALA A 17 0.22 0.19 12.40
N HIS A 18 0.67 -0.90 11.76
CA HIS A 18 1.76 -0.86 10.78
C HIS A 18 1.38 0.00 9.56
N ILE A 19 0.19 -0.22 8.99
CA ILE A 19 -0.33 0.58 7.87
C ILE A 19 -0.43 2.05 8.25
N THR A 20 -1.04 2.36 9.40
CA THR A 20 -1.26 3.75 9.82
C THR A 20 0.05 4.47 10.07
N TYR A 21 1.03 3.79 10.67
CA TYR A 21 2.35 4.36 10.87
C TYR A 21 3.08 4.57 9.53
N GLY A 22 3.05 3.59 8.62
CA GLY A 22 3.58 3.74 7.27
C GLY A 22 2.97 4.94 6.52
N LYS A 23 1.65 5.11 6.57
CA LYS A 23 0.96 6.28 5.98
C LYS A 23 1.41 7.60 6.62
N HIS A 24 1.60 7.62 7.94
CA HIS A 24 2.10 8.81 8.64
C HIS A 24 3.49 9.20 8.17
N LEU A 25 4.39 8.22 8.03
CA LEU A 25 5.76 8.41 7.54
C LEU A 25 5.80 8.89 6.09
N ALA A 26 4.96 8.31 5.22
CA ALA A 26 4.88 8.64 3.80
C ALA A 26 4.47 10.10 3.51
N ARG A 27 3.97 10.84 4.51
CA ARG A 27 3.72 12.29 4.40
C ARG A 27 5.00 13.09 4.23
N ASN A 28 6.14 12.55 4.65
CA ASN A 28 7.45 13.14 4.43
C ASN A 28 8.18 12.37 3.32
N LYS A 29 8.51 13.06 2.22
CA LYS A 29 9.17 12.45 1.07
C LYS A 29 10.49 11.76 1.41
N THR A 30 11.25 12.28 2.38
CA THR A 30 12.53 11.66 2.78
C THR A 30 12.35 10.36 3.57
N ARG A 31 11.14 10.12 4.11
CA ARG A 31 10.80 8.94 4.92
C ARG A 31 9.98 7.91 4.16
N ILE A 32 9.78 8.08 2.86
CA ILE A 32 9.11 7.09 1.99
C ILE A 32 9.76 5.70 2.15
N PRO A 33 11.10 5.54 2.10
CA PRO A 33 11.70 4.21 2.25
C PRO A 33 11.37 3.56 3.61
N GLU A 34 11.33 4.36 4.67
CA GLU A 34 10.94 3.88 6.01
C GLU A 34 9.46 3.48 6.03
N ALA A 35 8.59 4.28 5.42
CA ALA A 35 7.16 3.99 5.30
C ALA A 35 6.91 2.64 4.63
N GLU A 36 7.63 2.34 3.54
CA GLU A 36 7.50 1.08 2.81
C GLU A 36 7.85 -0.14 3.67
N GLN A 37 8.86 -0.04 4.54
CA GLN A 37 9.20 -1.14 5.44
C GLN A 37 8.01 -1.51 6.35
N TRP A 38 7.18 -0.54 6.73
CA TRP A 38 5.97 -0.79 7.53
C TRP A 38 4.85 -1.44 6.73
N PHE A 39 4.68 -1.09 5.45
CA PHE A 39 3.76 -1.79 4.56
C PHE A 39 4.21 -3.23 4.28
N ILE A 40 5.50 -3.45 4.03
CA ILE A 40 6.07 -4.79 3.84
C ILE A 40 5.87 -5.65 5.09
N LYS A 41 6.06 -5.09 6.30
CA LYS A 41 5.76 -5.79 7.55
C LYS A 41 4.27 -6.14 7.66
N ALA A 42 3.38 -5.21 7.32
CA ALA A 42 1.94 -5.48 7.30
C ALA A 42 1.58 -6.63 6.34
N GLN A 43 2.21 -6.70 5.17
CA GLN A 43 2.02 -7.79 4.21
C GLN A 43 2.50 -9.14 4.76
N LYS A 44 3.63 -9.16 5.47
CA LYS A 44 4.13 -10.39 6.12
C LYS A 44 3.22 -10.87 7.24
N LEU A 45 2.61 -9.93 7.99
CA LEU A 45 1.69 -10.24 9.07
C LEU A 45 0.32 -10.72 8.57
N ALA A 46 -0.17 -10.16 7.47
CA ALA A 46 -1.45 -10.53 6.86
C ALA A 46 -1.35 -10.67 5.32
N PRO A 47 -0.72 -11.74 4.82
CA PRO A 47 -0.50 -11.94 3.38
C PRO A 47 -1.78 -12.23 2.59
N SER A 48 -2.87 -12.59 3.28
CA SER A 48 -4.17 -12.86 2.65
C SER A 48 -5.17 -11.73 2.86
N ASP A 49 -4.77 -10.63 3.51
CA ASP A 49 -5.65 -9.47 3.70
C ASP A 49 -5.50 -8.49 2.52
N PRO A 50 -6.50 -8.40 1.63
CA PRO A 50 -6.43 -7.51 0.46
C PRO A 50 -6.32 -6.04 0.84
N SER A 51 -6.79 -5.63 2.03
CA SER A 51 -6.74 -4.23 2.46
C SER A 51 -5.30 -3.72 2.60
N VAL A 52 -4.37 -4.60 3.00
CA VAL A 52 -2.95 -4.26 3.14
C VAL A 52 -2.37 -3.85 1.79
N TYR A 53 -2.61 -4.65 0.76
CA TYR A 53 -2.15 -4.41 -0.61
C TYR A 53 -2.82 -3.17 -1.22
N GLN A 54 -4.13 -2.98 -1.00
CA GLN A 54 -4.83 -1.78 -1.42
C GLN A 54 -4.22 -0.51 -0.80
N GLN A 55 -3.96 -0.52 0.51
CA GLN A 55 -3.41 0.65 1.22
C GLN A 55 -1.96 0.94 0.79
N TYR A 56 -1.16 -0.09 0.51
CA TYR A 56 0.19 0.11 -0.02
C TYR A 56 0.15 0.65 -1.45
N GLY A 57 -0.71 0.09 -2.32
CA GLY A 57 -0.94 0.60 -3.66
C GLY A 57 -1.36 2.07 -3.67
N GLN A 58 -2.25 2.47 -2.75
CA GLN A 58 -2.66 3.87 -2.61
C GLN A 58 -1.48 4.78 -2.26
N MET A 59 -0.61 4.36 -1.34
CA MET A 59 0.58 5.12 -0.98
C MET A 59 1.53 5.28 -2.17
N LEU A 60 1.76 4.22 -2.94
CA LEU A 60 2.60 4.24 -4.14
C LEU A 60 2.03 5.15 -5.23
N SER A 61 0.71 5.14 -5.45
CA SER A 61 0.04 6.05 -6.38
C SER A 61 0.25 7.52 -6.01
N VAL A 62 0.22 7.87 -4.72
CA VAL A 62 0.51 9.24 -4.25
C VAL A 62 1.95 9.65 -4.52
N GLN A 63 2.89 8.69 -4.57
CA GLN A 63 4.28 8.92 -4.93
C GLN A 63 4.55 8.85 -6.44
N ALA A 64 3.50 8.83 -7.27
CA ALA A 64 3.59 8.67 -8.73
C ALA A 64 4.30 7.38 -9.21
N ARG A 65 4.43 6.38 -8.33
CA ARG A 65 4.98 5.05 -8.64
C ARG A 65 3.87 4.16 -9.19
N HIS A 66 3.36 4.53 -10.35
CA HIS A 66 2.11 3.99 -10.89
C HIS A 66 2.19 2.50 -11.24
N GLU A 67 3.32 2.02 -11.76
CA GLU A 67 3.51 0.60 -12.08
C GLU A 67 3.47 -0.28 -10.83
N GLU A 68 4.23 0.10 -9.80
CA GLU A 68 4.27 -0.64 -8.54
C GLU A 68 2.92 -0.59 -7.81
N ALA A 69 2.24 0.57 -7.86
CA ALA A 69 0.89 0.69 -7.34
C ALA A 69 -0.07 -0.28 -8.03
N ALA A 70 -0.01 -0.40 -9.36
CA ALA A 70 -0.85 -1.32 -10.12
C ALA A 70 -0.63 -2.77 -9.70
N GLN A 71 0.62 -3.19 -9.47
CA GLN A 71 0.93 -4.53 -8.97
C GLN A 71 0.27 -4.80 -7.60
N GLN A 72 0.32 -3.84 -6.67
CA GLN A 72 -0.32 -3.99 -5.36
C GLN A 72 -1.84 -4.08 -5.46
N TYR A 73 -2.47 -3.22 -6.26
CA TYR A 73 -3.92 -3.26 -6.47
C TYR A 73 -4.37 -4.55 -7.18
N MET A 74 -3.60 -5.05 -8.15
CA MET A 74 -3.87 -6.33 -8.78
C MET A 74 -3.84 -7.47 -7.77
N HIS A 75 -2.86 -7.49 -6.88
CA HIS A 75 -2.78 -8.52 -5.84
C HIS A 75 -3.98 -8.44 -4.87
N ALA A 76 -4.38 -7.22 -4.46
CA ALA A 76 -5.58 -7.03 -3.66
C ALA A 76 -6.85 -7.59 -4.35
N ALA A 77 -7.00 -7.33 -5.65
CA ALA A 77 -8.11 -7.85 -6.44
C ALA A 77 -8.05 -9.37 -6.64
N GLN A 78 -6.86 -9.96 -6.75
CA GLN A 78 -6.68 -11.42 -6.82
C GLN A 78 -7.09 -12.12 -5.52
N LEU A 79 -6.81 -11.51 -4.36
CA LEU A 79 -7.21 -12.04 -3.06
C LEU A 79 -8.73 -11.93 -2.82
N ALA A 80 -9.39 -10.93 -3.40
CA ALA A 80 -10.83 -10.72 -3.26
C ALA A 80 -11.48 -10.33 -4.61
N PRO A 81 -11.61 -11.28 -5.56
CA PRO A 81 -12.07 -11.00 -6.92
C PRO A 81 -13.55 -10.62 -7.02
N GLN A 82 -14.33 -10.90 -5.98
CA GLN A 82 -15.75 -10.49 -5.89
C GLN A 82 -15.92 -9.10 -5.28
N ASN A 83 -14.85 -8.49 -4.77
CA ASN A 83 -14.91 -7.14 -4.23
C ASN A 83 -14.78 -6.12 -5.38
N TYR A 84 -15.90 -5.52 -5.74
CA TYR A 84 -15.99 -4.52 -6.81
C TYR A 84 -14.99 -3.36 -6.64
N GLU A 85 -14.80 -2.86 -5.43
CA GLU A 85 -13.92 -1.71 -5.18
C GLU A 85 -12.45 -2.05 -5.45
N LEU A 86 -12.02 -3.25 -5.10
CA LEU A 86 -10.65 -3.71 -5.34
C LEU A 86 -10.38 -3.97 -6.83
N VAL A 87 -11.34 -4.59 -7.51
CA VAL A 87 -11.26 -4.82 -8.96
C VAL A 87 -11.23 -3.48 -9.71
N LEU A 88 -12.08 -2.53 -9.33
CA LEU A 88 -12.09 -1.18 -9.89
C LEU A 88 -10.78 -0.42 -9.59
N GLY A 89 -10.26 -0.56 -8.38
CA GLY A 89 -8.97 -0.01 -7.96
C GLY A 89 -7.83 -0.53 -8.84
N ALA A 90 -7.77 -1.84 -9.10
CA ALA A 90 -6.79 -2.45 -9.99
C ALA A 90 -6.89 -1.95 -11.43
N ALA A 91 -8.11 -1.90 -12.00
CA ALA A 91 -8.33 -1.39 -13.35
C ALA A 91 -7.89 0.09 -13.49
N THR A 92 -8.20 0.90 -12.47
CA THR A 92 -7.81 2.32 -12.44
C THR A 92 -6.29 2.48 -12.36
N ALA A 93 -5.64 1.70 -11.49
CA ALA A 93 -4.19 1.75 -11.33
C ALA A 93 -3.45 1.29 -12.59
N LEU A 94 -3.92 0.22 -13.25
CA LEU A 94 -3.37 -0.25 -14.53
C LEU A 94 -3.49 0.81 -15.63
N ARG A 95 -4.66 1.45 -15.76
CA ARG A 95 -4.84 2.53 -16.73
C ARG A 95 -3.90 3.70 -16.47
N GLN A 96 -3.66 4.05 -15.20
CA GLN A 96 -2.69 5.08 -14.84
C GLN A 96 -1.29 4.65 -15.25
N ALA A 97 -0.84 3.46 -14.84
CA ALA A 97 0.47 2.93 -15.20
C ALA A 97 0.73 2.97 -16.71
N SER A 98 -0.20 2.45 -17.53
CA SER A 98 -0.08 2.48 -18.99
C SER A 98 -0.05 3.89 -19.59
N ARG A 99 -0.68 4.87 -18.96
CA ARG A 99 -0.67 6.26 -19.45
C ARG A 99 0.67 6.93 -19.20
N TYR A 100 1.30 6.65 -18.05
CA TYR A 100 2.59 7.23 -17.71
C TYR A 100 3.74 6.56 -18.45
N SER A 101 3.68 5.23 -18.65
CA SER A 101 4.68 4.52 -19.45
C SER A 101 4.78 5.05 -20.90
N LEU A 102 3.66 5.52 -21.47
CA LEU A 102 3.61 6.13 -22.80
C LEU A 102 4.02 7.62 -22.82
N ALA A 103 4.03 8.29 -21.66
CA ALA A 103 4.44 9.70 -21.57
C ALA A 103 5.96 9.87 -21.45
N GLU A 104 6.68 8.79 -21.13
CA GLU A 104 8.13 8.75 -20.98
C GLU A 104 8.87 8.33 -22.27
N THR A 105 8.13 8.02 -23.34
CA THR A 105 8.63 7.68 -24.69
C THR A 105 8.40 8.79 -25.69
#